data_AF-A0AAV6RQJ2-F1
#
_entry.id   AF-A0AAV6RQJ2-F1
#
_cell.length_a   1.000
_cell.length_b   1.000
_cell.length_c   1.000
_cell.angle_alpha   90.00
_cell.angle_beta   90.00
_cell.angle_gamma   90.00
#
_symmetry.space_group_name_H-M   'P 1'
#
loop_
_entity.id
_entity.type
_entity.pdbx_description
1 polymer ?
#
loop_
_entity_poly.entity_id
_entity_poly.type
_entity_poly.pdbx_seq_one_letter_code
_entity_poly.pdbx_strand_id
1 'polypeptide(L)'
;MDALKDGQCSSLSSAKMAALAAGLSLGATVGYIVYRHLSSGSNNSNKAADTEVSKMTLPVDVYRNMSRYQATFLEMVSQKSGANVQVLSDSGAVCFVLQGSKDQILRARCVLESLVTDCEPVTETLEVPQTAFGRIIGRGGESLKLITRTTGAKVVCPKERSHGPWAKGNITISGTKQEVKQAKELILEKVQEDVTVRAKISQSSALRQKRGHTVVHQRSDVTETESPVGLNNNGPHPQKNGFIHQPEPQSDNKMEELQLSNKDLNHEDEEEQESFSTDSPSEISKFEIPSPDLSFQPDEHLEVYVSASENPNHFWIQILGVRSLQLDKLNEEMNRLYMIGNPTEQRVETLVVGDIVAAPYRDHGLWNRARVLGVLGSGLVDLYYVDFGDNGELPRDNLRRLRSDFLSLPFQAIECSLAGVRPQGKAVI
;
A
#
# COMPACT_ATOMS: atom_id res chain seq x y z
N MET A 1 -2.62 -95.53 -15.80
CA MET A 1 -3.05 -94.12 -15.60
C MET A 1 -2.74 -93.39 -16.90
N ASP A 2 -3.52 -93.52 -17.98
CA ASP A 2 -4.99 -93.46 -18.15
C ASP A 2 -5.50 -92.00 -18.17
N ALA A 3 -6.30 -91.54 -19.15
CA ALA A 3 -6.72 -92.20 -20.40
C ALA A 3 -7.28 -91.22 -21.45
N LEU A 4 -7.19 -91.62 -22.73
CA LEU A 4 -8.16 -91.47 -23.82
C LEU A 4 -8.99 -90.17 -23.99
N LYS A 5 -8.94 -89.59 -25.20
CA LYS A 5 -10.03 -89.77 -26.19
C LYS A 5 -9.71 -89.26 -27.60
N ASP A 6 -10.43 -89.81 -28.58
CA ASP A 6 -10.29 -89.55 -30.01
C ASP A 6 -10.80 -88.17 -30.46
N GLY A 7 -10.20 -87.63 -31.53
CA GLY A 7 -10.67 -86.45 -32.26
C GLY A 7 -11.08 -86.81 -33.70
N GLN A 8 -12.28 -86.43 -34.12
CA GLN A 8 -12.88 -86.88 -35.39
C GLN A 8 -12.30 -86.17 -36.62
N CYS A 9 -12.30 -86.87 -37.77
CA CYS A 9 -11.92 -86.32 -39.07
C CYS A 9 -13.14 -86.03 -39.96
N SER A 10 -13.46 -84.74 -40.15
CA SER A 10 -14.27 -84.12 -41.23
C SER A 10 -14.53 -82.66 -40.83
N SER A 11 -14.81 -81.68 -41.71
CA SER A 11 -14.94 -81.67 -43.16
C SER A 11 -14.26 -80.40 -43.72
N LEU A 12 -13.61 -80.48 -44.88
CA LEU A 12 -13.07 -79.31 -45.59
C LEU A 12 -14.06 -78.87 -46.68
N SER A 13 -14.59 -77.65 -46.55
CA SER A 13 -15.51 -77.06 -47.54
C SER A 13 -14.85 -76.96 -48.93
N SER A 14 -15.63 -77.13 -50.01
CA SER A 14 -15.14 -77.24 -51.40
C SER A 14 -14.18 -76.13 -51.85
N ALA A 15 -14.30 -74.91 -51.32
CA ALA A 15 -13.37 -73.81 -51.58
C ALA A 15 -11.91 -74.11 -51.16
N LYS A 16 -11.71 -74.86 -50.07
CA LYS A 16 -10.38 -75.28 -49.59
C LYS A 16 -9.78 -76.39 -50.46
N MET A 17 -10.62 -77.29 -50.98
CA MET A 17 -10.20 -78.32 -51.95
C MET A 17 -9.78 -77.70 -53.29
N ALA A 18 -10.54 -76.71 -53.79
CA ALA A 18 -10.24 -76.03 -55.04
C ALA A 18 -8.89 -75.28 -55.02
N ALA A 19 -8.53 -74.65 -53.89
CA ALA A 19 -7.24 -73.96 -53.74
C ALA A 19 -6.04 -74.92 -53.82
N LEU A 20 -6.14 -76.10 -53.20
CA LEU A 20 -5.10 -77.13 -53.26
C LEU A 20 -4.97 -77.75 -54.66
N ALA A 21 -6.08 -78.00 -55.35
CA ALA A 21 -6.08 -78.56 -56.70
C ALA A 21 -5.46 -77.62 -57.77
N ALA A 22 -5.44 -76.31 -57.52
CA ALA A 22 -4.93 -75.30 -58.45
C ALA A 22 -3.42 -75.04 -58.35
N GLY A 23 -2.70 -75.68 -57.41
CA GLY A 23 -1.26 -75.48 -57.23
C GLY A 23 -0.85 -74.06 -56.76
N LEU A 24 -1.81 -73.24 -56.35
CA LEU A 24 -1.56 -71.87 -55.89
C LEU A 24 -0.80 -71.89 -54.56
N SER A 25 0.36 -71.24 -54.53
CA SER A 25 1.18 -71.19 -53.32
C SER A 25 0.45 -70.49 -52.16
N LEU A 26 0.88 -70.79 -50.93
CA LEU A 26 0.43 -70.04 -49.74
C LEU A 26 0.64 -68.54 -49.90
N GLY A 27 1.75 -68.12 -50.53
CA GLY A 27 2.01 -66.72 -50.87
C GLY A 27 1.00 -66.11 -51.85
N ALA A 28 0.57 -66.86 -52.88
CA ALA A 28 -0.48 -66.41 -53.80
C ALA A 28 -1.86 -66.34 -53.10
N THR A 29 -2.15 -67.27 -52.19
CA THR A 29 -3.42 -67.28 -51.44
C THR A 29 -3.50 -66.14 -50.42
N VAL A 30 -2.43 -65.93 -49.63
CA VAL A 30 -2.31 -64.78 -48.72
C VAL A 30 -2.28 -63.47 -49.50
N GLY A 31 -1.54 -63.42 -50.62
CA GLY A 31 -1.51 -62.29 -51.52
C GLY A 31 -2.88 -61.93 -52.10
N TYR A 32 -3.69 -62.92 -52.48
CA TYR A 32 -5.07 -62.70 -52.91
C TYR A 32 -5.98 -62.23 -51.77
N ILE A 33 -5.81 -62.73 -50.54
CA ILE A 33 -6.56 -62.25 -49.36
C ILE A 33 -6.21 -60.79 -49.05
N VAL A 34 -4.92 -60.43 -49.06
CA VAL A 34 -4.44 -59.05 -48.83
C VAL A 34 -4.88 -58.13 -49.98
N TYR A 35 -4.72 -58.54 -51.23
CA TYR A 35 -5.22 -57.82 -52.41
C TYR A 35 -6.74 -57.64 -52.36
N ARG A 36 -7.50 -58.66 -51.94
CA ARG A 36 -8.96 -58.56 -51.76
C ARG A 36 -9.33 -57.64 -50.60
N HIS A 37 -8.54 -57.56 -49.52
CA HIS A 37 -8.77 -56.59 -48.45
C HIS A 37 -8.50 -55.16 -48.90
N LEU A 38 -7.39 -54.91 -49.61
CA LEU A 38 -7.07 -53.61 -50.20
C LEU A 38 -8.08 -53.20 -51.27
N SER A 39 -8.46 -54.12 -52.15
CA SER A 39 -9.40 -53.88 -53.25
C SER A 39 -10.87 -53.80 -52.78
N SER A 40 -11.24 -54.43 -51.65
CA SER A 40 -12.54 -54.18 -51.00
C SER A 40 -12.63 -52.77 -50.38
N GLY A 41 -11.51 -52.03 -50.31
CA GLY A 41 -11.51 -50.59 -50.07
C GLY A 41 -12.02 -49.74 -51.25
N SER A 42 -12.33 -50.35 -52.40
CA SER A 42 -12.75 -49.65 -53.61
C SER A 42 -13.92 -50.36 -54.34
N ASN A 43 -14.96 -49.59 -54.67
CA ASN A 43 -16.07 -49.95 -55.58
C ASN A 43 -17.05 -51.06 -55.17
N ASN A 44 -17.81 -50.82 -54.09
CA ASN A 44 -19.29 -50.83 -54.07
C ASN A 44 -19.79 -50.68 -52.62
N SER A 45 -20.91 -50.04 -52.30
CA SER A 45 -21.74 -49.00 -52.94
C SER A 45 -22.67 -48.46 -51.83
N ASN A 46 -23.45 -47.40 -52.06
CA ASN A 46 -24.39 -46.84 -51.07
C ASN A 46 -23.79 -46.38 -49.72
N LYS A 47 -22.70 -45.61 -49.75
CA LYS A 47 -22.49 -44.62 -48.67
C LYS A 47 -23.48 -43.47 -48.85
N ALA A 48 -24.69 -43.63 -48.29
CA ALA A 48 -25.26 -42.50 -47.58
C ALA A 48 -24.21 -42.07 -46.53
N ALA A 49 -23.86 -40.78 -46.46
CA ALA A 49 -22.89 -40.34 -45.47
C ALA A 49 -23.47 -40.60 -44.09
N ASP A 50 -22.82 -41.47 -43.29
CA ASP A 50 -23.23 -41.85 -41.93
C ASP A 50 -23.02 -40.65 -41.00
N THR A 51 -23.95 -39.71 -41.12
CA THR A 51 -23.85 -38.33 -40.65
C THR A 51 -24.68 -38.23 -39.39
N GLU A 52 -24.08 -38.60 -38.27
CA GLU A 52 -24.73 -38.47 -36.98
C GLU A 52 -24.88 -37.00 -36.59
N VAL A 53 -25.81 -36.75 -35.67
CA VAL A 53 -26.06 -35.44 -35.09
C VAL A 53 -26.01 -35.58 -33.57
N SER A 54 -25.07 -34.89 -32.95
CA SER A 54 -24.92 -34.82 -31.50
C SER A 54 -25.25 -33.42 -30.98
N LYS A 55 -25.63 -33.33 -29.71
CA LYS A 55 -25.99 -32.07 -29.04
C LYS A 55 -25.20 -31.90 -27.75
N MET A 56 -24.70 -30.68 -27.52
CA MET A 56 -23.98 -30.28 -26.30
C MET A 56 -24.58 -28.96 -25.81
N THR A 57 -25.09 -28.92 -24.58
CA THR A 57 -25.78 -27.74 -24.02
C THR A 57 -24.91 -27.08 -22.97
N LEU A 58 -24.85 -25.75 -22.97
CA LEU A 58 -23.99 -24.95 -22.08
C LEU A 58 -24.75 -23.76 -21.46
N PRO A 59 -24.38 -23.34 -20.24
CA PRO A 59 -24.88 -22.10 -19.64
C PRO A 59 -24.52 -20.88 -20.49
N VAL A 60 -25.43 -19.90 -20.54
CA VAL A 60 -25.25 -18.66 -21.33
C VAL A 60 -23.98 -17.90 -20.93
N ASP A 61 -23.59 -17.91 -19.65
CA ASP A 61 -22.40 -17.21 -19.18
C ASP A 61 -21.09 -17.88 -19.65
N VAL A 62 -21.04 -19.22 -19.71
CA VAL A 62 -19.91 -19.96 -20.30
C VAL A 62 -19.79 -19.67 -21.79
N TYR A 63 -20.91 -19.66 -22.53
CA TYR A 63 -20.92 -19.27 -23.94
C TYR A 63 -20.47 -17.80 -24.15
N ARG A 64 -20.90 -16.88 -23.28
CA ARG A 64 -20.48 -15.47 -23.31
C ARG A 64 -18.98 -15.33 -23.04
N ASN A 65 -18.42 -16.15 -22.16
CA ASN A 65 -16.98 -16.23 -21.93
C ASN A 65 -16.25 -16.74 -23.18
N MET A 66 -16.63 -17.90 -23.72
CA MET A 66 -16.00 -18.48 -24.93
C MET A 66 -15.98 -17.49 -26.11
N SER A 67 -17.10 -16.83 -26.37
CA SER A 67 -17.23 -15.82 -27.44
C SER A 67 -16.48 -14.51 -27.15
N ARG A 68 -16.29 -14.13 -25.87
CA ARG A 68 -15.48 -12.96 -25.46
C ARG A 68 -13.98 -13.17 -25.69
N TYR A 69 -13.42 -14.33 -25.30
CA TYR A 69 -11.97 -14.56 -25.40
C TYR A 69 -11.53 -15.05 -26.78
N GLN A 70 -12.41 -15.72 -27.52
CA GLN A 70 -12.06 -16.37 -28.77
C GLN A 70 -13.22 -16.29 -29.77
N ALA A 71 -13.44 -15.11 -30.37
CA ALA A 71 -14.56 -14.86 -31.30
C ALA A 71 -14.66 -15.89 -32.46
N THR A 72 -13.53 -16.43 -32.93
CA THR A 72 -13.45 -17.46 -33.98
C THR A 72 -13.51 -18.91 -33.45
N PHE A 73 -13.91 -19.14 -32.20
CA PHE A 73 -13.88 -20.50 -31.61
C PHE A 73 -14.72 -21.52 -32.37
N LEU A 74 -15.86 -21.12 -32.95
CA LEU A 74 -16.70 -22.00 -33.78
C LEU A 74 -15.96 -22.48 -35.03
N GLU A 75 -15.26 -21.57 -35.69
CA GLU A 75 -14.42 -21.86 -36.86
C GLU A 75 -13.24 -22.75 -36.46
N MET A 76 -12.57 -22.47 -35.34
CA MET A 76 -11.49 -23.32 -34.81
C MET A 76 -11.98 -24.74 -34.49
N VAL A 77 -13.14 -24.90 -33.85
CA VAL A 77 -13.72 -26.22 -33.54
C VAL A 77 -14.07 -26.96 -34.82
N SER A 78 -14.71 -26.30 -35.79
CA SER A 78 -15.05 -26.92 -37.08
C SER A 78 -13.80 -27.33 -37.85
N GLN A 79 -12.79 -26.45 -37.95
CA GLN A 79 -11.51 -26.71 -38.62
C GLN A 79 -10.73 -27.86 -37.96
N LYS A 80 -10.63 -27.90 -36.62
CA LYS A 80 -9.90 -28.97 -35.89
C LYS A 80 -10.62 -30.32 -35.90
N SER A 81 -11.94 -30.33 -36.01
CA SER A 81 -12.74 -31.56 -35.96
C SER A 81 -13.06 -32.15 -37.33
N GLY A 82 -13.30 -31.28 -38.32
CA GLY A 82 -13.97 -31.60 -39.58
C GLY A 82 -15.50 -31.70 -39.47
N ALA A 83 -16.11 -31.38 -38.32
CA ALA A 83 -17.55 -31.38 -38.13
C ALA A 83 -18.19 -30.04 -38.53
N ASN A 84 -19.43 -30.09 -39.01
CA ASN A 84 -20.31 -28.92 -39.05
C ASN A 84 -20.78 -28.61 -37.62
N VAL A 85 -20.63 -27.35 -37.20
CA VAL A 85 -20.96 -26.88 -35.84
C VAL A 85 -21.95 -25.74 -35.94
N GLN A 86 -23.18 -25.96 -35.49
CA GLN A 86 -24.24 -24.95 -35.46
C GLN A 86 -24.60 -24.60 -34.01
N VAL A 87 -24.89 -23.32 -33.76
CA VAL A 87 -25.31 -22.83 -32.45
C VAL A 87 -26.80 -22.51 -32.49
N LEU A 88 -27.57 -23.13 -31.60
CA LEU A 88 -28.97 -22.83 -31.35
C LEU A 88 -29.11 -22.16 -29.98
N SER A 89 -29.79 -21.03 -29.93
CA SER A 89 -30.19 -20.38 -28.69
C SER A 89 -31.55 -20.91 -28.27
N ASP A 90 -31.68 -21.43 -27.06
CA ASP A 90 -32.96 -21.76 -26.43
C ASP A 90 -33.11 -20.96 -25.11
N SER A 91 -34.30 -20.93 -24.50
CA SER A 91 -34.61 -20.01 -23.40
C SER A 91 -33.84 -20.34 -22.12
N GLY A 92 -32.63 -19.77 -21.98
CA GLY A 92 -31.75 -19.89 -20.81
C GLY A 92 -30.50 -20.74 -21.02
N ALA A 93 -30.30 -21.34 -22.19
CA ALA A 93 -29.11 -22.16 -22.49
C ALA A 93 -28.73 -22.13 -23.97
N VAL A 94 -27.45 -22.39 -24.26
CA VAL A 94 -26.93 -22.43 -25.64
C VAL A 94 -26.61 -23.86 -26.03
N CYS A 95 -27.21 -24.34 -27.13
CA CYS A 95 -27.06 -25.70 -27.62
C CYS A 95 -26.21 -25.73 -28.90
N PHE A 96 -25.12 -26.47 -28.84
CA PHE A 96 -24.24 -26.78 -29.97
C PHE A 96 -24.74 -28.05 -30.64
N VAL A 97 -25.06 -27.96 -31.93
CA VAL A 97 -25.40 -29.10 -32.79
C VAL A 97 -24.16 -29.46 -33.60
N LEU A 98 -23.65 -30.68 -33.39
CA LEU A 98 -22.45 -31.22 -34.01
C LEU A 98 -22.87 -32.25 -35.06
N GLN A 99 -22.50 -32.05 -36.31
CA GLN A 99 -22.90 -32.92 -37.42
C GLN A 99 -21.68 -33.41 -38.21
N GLY A 100 -21.59 -34.73 -38.42
CA GLY A 100 -20.47 -35.37 -39.13
C GLY A 100 -20.40 -36.86 -38.83
N SER A 101 -19.26 -37.48 -39.11
CA SER A 101 -18.97 -38.85 -38.67
C SER A 101 -18.68 -38.91 -37.16
N LYS A 102 -18.79 -40.11 -36.57
CA LYS A 102 -18.45 -40.40 -35.17
C LYS A 102 -17.14 -39.76 -34.71
N ASP A 103 -16.07 -39.93 -35.48
CA ASP A 103 -14.74 -39.38 -35.13
C ASP A 103 -14.69 -37.86 -35.22
N GLN A 104 -15.42 -37.25 -36.16
CA GLN A 104 -15.53 -35.79 -36.29
C GLN A 104 -16.28 -35.22 -35.08
N ILE A 105 -17.40 -35.84 -34.69
CA ILE A 105 -18.20 -35.45 -33.52
C ILE A 105 -17.39 -35.59 -32.22
N LEU A 106 -16.68 -36.70 -32.03
CA LEU A 106 -15.84 -36.92 -30.86
C LEU A 106 -14.72 -35.88 -30.75
N ARG A 107 -14.06 -35.52 -31.87
CA ARG A 107 -13.07 -34.42 -31.88
C ARG A 107 -13.71 -33.07 -31.59
N ALA A 108 -14.84 -32.74 -32.21
CA ALA A 108 -15.54 -31.48 -31.98
C ALA A 108 -15.95 -31.31 -30.51
N ARG A 109 -16.51 -32.37 -29.93
CA ARG A 109 -16.89 -32.43 -28.52
C ARG A 109 -15.68 -32.25 -27.60
N CYS A 110 -14.58 -32.97 -27.82
CA CYS A 110 -13.36 -32.85 -27.01
C CYS A 110 -12.78 -31.42 -27.03
N VAL A 111 -12.73 -30.77 -28.20
CA VAL A 111 -12.26 -29.37 -28.31
C VAL A 111 -13.22 -28.40 -27.60
N LEU A 112 -14.54 -28.62 -27.68
CA LEU A 112 -15.52 -27.82 -26.96
C LEU A 112 -15.44 -28.03 -25.43
N GLU A 113 -15.31 -29.26 -24.95
CA GLU A 113 -15.19 -29.59 -23.52
C GLU A 113 -13.92 -28.97 -22.91
N SER A 114 -12.80 -28.93 -23.65
CA SER A 114 -11.61 -28.16 -23.24
C SER A 114 -11.91 -26.67 -23.12
N LEU A 115 -12.43 -26.03 -24.18
CA LEU A 115 -12.73 -24.60 -24.20
C LEU A 115 -13.76 -24.19 -23.12
N VAL A 116 -14.71 -25.07 -22.81
CA VAL A 116 -15.68 -24.91 -21.72
C VAL A 116 -14.98 -24.91 -20.37
N THR A 117 -14.07 -25.86 -20.14
CA THR A 117 -13.29 -25.96 -18.89
C THR A 117 -12.41 -24.71 -18.67
N ASP A 118 -11.82 -24.17 -19.75
CA ASP A 118 -11.00 -22.94 -19.69
C ASP A 118 -11.85 -21.67 -19.48
N CYS A 119 -13.10 -21.66 -19.97
CA CYS A 119 -14.03 -20.53 -19.90
C CYS A 119 -15.02 -20.58 -18.72
N GLU A 120 -14.99 -21.63 -17.90
CA GLU A 120 -15.91 -21.78 -16.76
C GLU A 120 -15.68 -20.66 -15.71
N PRO A 121 -16.74 -19.93 -15.29
CA PRO A 121 -16.59 -18.83 -14.36
C PRO A 121 -16.34 -19.34 -12.93
N VAL A 122 -15.11 -19.17 -12.45
CA VAL A 122 -14.72 -19.45 -11.07
C VAL A 122 -14.97 -18.20 -10.22
N THR A 123 -15.45 -18.39 -8.98
CA THR A 123 -15.50 -17.33 -7.97
C THR A 123 -14.63 -17.73 -6.79
N GLU A 124 -13.70 -16.87 -6.42
CA GLU A 124 -12.79 -17.06 -5.30
C GLU A 124 -12.86 -15.88 -4.32
N THR A 125 -12.50 -16.13 -3.06
CA THR A 125 -12.40 -15.08 -2.03
C THR A 125 -10.96 -14.97 -1.55
N LEU A 126 -10.45 -13.74 -1.51
CA LEU A 126 -9.11 -13.40 -1.03
C LEU A 126 -9.23 -12.62 0.28
N GLU A 127 -8.67 -13.17 1.35
CA GLU A 127 -8.56 -12.49 2.64
C GLU A 127 -7.36 -11.52 2.63
N VAL A 128 -7.57 -10.24 2.95
CA VAL A 128 -6.50 -9.21 2.99
C VAL A 128 -6.63 -8.32 4.24
N PRO A 129 -5.56 -7.64 4.68
CA PRO A 129 -5.65 -6.66 5.77
C PRO A 129 -6.65 -5.54 5.45
N GLN A 130 -7.47 -5.15 6.42
CA GLN A 130 -8.49 -4.11 6.25
C GLN A 130 -7.89 -2.75 5.86
N THR A 131 -6.63 -2.48 6.24
CA THR A 131 -5.85 -1.28 5.91
C THR A 131 -5.62 -1.16 4.40
N ALA A 132 -5.29 -2.27 3.74
CA ALA A 132 -4.96 -2.30 2.32
C ALA A 132 -6.15 -1.96 1.41
N PHE A 133 -7.40 -2.06 1.89
CA PHE A 133 -8.60 -1.73 1.11
C PHE A 133 -8.54 -0.31 0.53
N GLY A 134 -8.04 0.68 1.28
CA GLY A 134 -7.93 2.05 0.79
C GLY A 134 -7.02 2.18 -0.44
N ARG A 135 -5.95 1.37 -0.48
CA ARG A 135 -4.98 1.31 -1.58
C ARG A 135 -5.47 0.45 -2.75
N ILE A 136 -6.05 -0.72 -2.47
CA ILE A 136 -6.64 -1.61 -3.47
C ILE A 136 -7.76 -0.90 -4.23
N ILE A 137 -8.65 -0.20 -3.51
CA ILE A 137 -9.75 0.57 -4.09
C ILE A 137 -9.23 1.82 -4.82
N GLY A 138 -8.34 2.59 -4.17
CA GLY A 138 -7.80 3.84 -4.69
C GLY A 138 -8.79 5.01 -4.67
N ARG A 139 -8.31 6.21 -4.97
CA ARG A 139 -9.13 7.43 -5.02
C ARG A 139 -10.24 7.24 -6.06
N GLY A 140 -11.49 7.55 -5.69
CA GLY A 140 -12.66 7.37 -6.57
C GLY A 140 -12.90 5.93 -7.07
N GLY A 141 -12.27 4.92 -6.45
CA GLY A 141 -12.29 3.53 -6.94
C GLY A 141 -11.43 3.28 -8.19
N GLU A 142 -10.53 4.20 -8.54
CA GLU A 142 -9.74 4.13 -9.78
C GLU A 142 -8.85 2.87 -9.87
N SER A 143 -8.17 2.51 -8.77
CA SER A 143 -7.30 1.32 -8.73
C SER A 143 -8.12 0.04 -8.95
N LEU A 144 -9.26 -0.10 -8.28
CA LEU A 144 -10.15 -1.25 -8.46
C LEU A 144 -10.75 -1.31 -9.87
N LYS A 145 -11.12 -0.16 -10.46
CA LYS A 145 -11.56 -0.05 -11.85
C LYS A 145 -10.46 -0.45 -12.83
N LEU A 146 -9.22 -0.04 -12.57
CA LEU A 146 -8.06 -0.42 -13.38
C LEU A 146 -7.81 -1.93 -13.32
N ILE A 147 -7.78 -2.53 -12.12
CA ILE A 147 -7.62 -3.98 -11.94
C ILE A 147 -8.72 -4.72 -12.71
N THR A 148 -10.00 -4.37 -12.47
CA THR A 148 -11.18 -4.95 -13.13
C THR A 148 -11.10 -4.86 -14.66
N ARG A 149 -10.66 -3.70 -15.20
CA ARG A 149 -10.53 -3.47 -16.64
C ARG A 149 -9.36 -4.25 -17.26
N THR A 150 -8.22 -4.32 -16.57
CA THR A 150 -6.98 -4.93 -17.08
C THR A 150 -7.06 -6.46 -17.05
N THR A 151 -7.63 -7.05 -15.99
CA THR A 151 -7.69 -8.52 -15.84
C THR A 151 -8.99 -9.12 -16.37
N GLY A 152 -10.02 -8.30 -16.61
CA GLY A 152 -11.33 -8.74 -17.08
C GLY A 152 -12.23 -9.38 -16.02
N ALA A 153 -11.68 -9.73 -14.84
CA ALA A 153 -12.42 -10.26 -13.71
C ALA A 153 -13.27 -9.18 -13.00
N LYS A 154 -14.46 -9.58 -12.56
CA LYS A 154 -15.32 -8.79 -11.67
C LYS A 154 -14.83 -8.94 -10.22
N VAL A 155 -14.29 -7.85 -9.66
CA VAL A 155 -13.87 -7.76 -8.25
C VAL A 155 -14.91 -7.03 -7.41
N VAL A 156 -15.23 -7.57 -6.23
CA VAL A 156 -16.19 -7.00 -5.28
C VAL A 156 -15.55 -6.90 -3.90
N CYS A 157 -15.43 -5.67 -3.38
CA CYS A 157 -15.05 -5.38 -2.01
C CYS A 157 -16.31 -5.11 -1.16
N PRO A 158 -16.49 -5.76 0.00
CA PRO A 158 -17.54 -5.40 0.95
C PRO A 158 -17.46 -3.93 1.40
N LYS A 159 -18.61 -3.36 1.74
CA LYS A 159 -18.71 -2.03 2.37
C LYS A 159 -18.46 -2.09 3.88
N GLU A 160 -18.89 -3.20 4.49
CA GLU A 160 -18.77 -3.47 5.91
C GLU A 160 -17.31 -3.71 6.27
N ARG A 161 -16.84 -3.02 7.30
CA ARG A 161 -15.44 -3.04 7.73
C ARG A 161 -15.36 -3.71 9.10
N SER A 162 -14.41 -4.61 9.27
CA SER A 162 -14.02 -5.05 10.62
C SER A 162 -13.16 -3.93 11.23
N HIS A 163 -13.53 -3.40 12.40
CA HIS A 163 -12.77 -2.35 13.08
C HIS A 163 -11.74 -2.98 14.04
N GLY A 164 -10.46 -2.65 13.87
CA GLY A 164 -9.35 -3.09 14.74
C GLY A 164 -8.01 -3.16 14.01
N PRO A 165 -6.85 -3.11 14.71
CA PRO A 165 -5.53 -2.97 14.05
C PRO A 165 -5.09 -4.21 13.26
N TRP A 166 -5.61 -5.39 13.59
CA TRP A 166 -5.40 -6.66 12.86
C TRP A 166 -6.65 -7.12 12.12
N ALA A 167 -7.61 -6.22 11.89
CA ALA A 167 -8.80 -6.51 11.12
C ALA A 167 -8.43 -6.96 9.69
N LYS A 168 -9.11 -8.00 9.24
CA LYS A 168 -9.04 -8.48 7.86
C LYS A 168 -10.39 -8.33 7.19
N GLY A 169 -10.37 -8.15 5.88
CA GLY A 169 -11.56 -8.10 5.02
C GLY A 169 -11.40 -9.06 3.84
N ASN A 170 -12.53 -9.60 3.40
CA ASN A 170 -12.59 -10.53 2.28
C ASN A 170 -12.91 -9.79 0.98
N ILE A 171 -12.19 -10.08 -0.11
CA ILE A 171 -12.45 -9.56 -1.46
C ILE A 171 -12.89 -10.72 -2.34
N THR A 172 -14.07 -10.62 -2.96
CA THR A 172 -14.60 -11.65 -3.86
C THR A 172 -14.20 -11.32 -5.30
N ILE A 173 -13.66 -12.30 -6.01
CA ILE A 173 -13.13 -12.17 -7.38
C ILE A 173 -13.82 -13.24 -8.24
N SER A 174 -14.40 -12.83 -9.38
CA SER A 174 -15.15 -13.73 -10.27
C SER A 174 -14.81 -13.48 -11.74
N GLY A 175 -14.58 -14.56 -12.49
CA GLY A 175 -14.13 -14.53 -13.89
C GLY A 175 -13.64 -15.91 -14.34
N THR A 176 -12.94 -16.03 -15.47
CA THR A 176 -12.25 -17.28 -15.79
C THR A 176 -11.06 -17.51 -14.84
N LYS A 177 -10.57 -18.74 -14.76
CA LYS A 177 -9.41 -19.12 -13.94
C LYS A 177 -8.17 -18.25 -14.17
N GLN A 178 -7.96 -17.77 -15.39
CA GLN A 178 -6.85 -16.86 -15.72
C GLN A 178 -7.10 -15.43 -15.25
N GLU A 179 -8.31 -14.89 -15.46
CA GLU A 179 -8.67 -13.53 -15.01
C GLU A 179 -8.62 -13.42 -13.48
N VAL A 180 -9.15 -14.43 -12.77
CA VAL A 180 -9.14 -14.49 -11.30
C VAL A 180 -7.71 -14.56 -10.76
N LYS A 181 -6.83 -15.35 -11.40
CA LYS A 181 -5.40 -15.39 -11.04
C LYS A 181 -4.74 -14.01 -11.20
N GLN A 182 -4.88 -13.38 -12.36
CA GLN A 182 -4.28 -12.06 -12.61
C GLN A 182 -4.84 -10.98 -11.66
N ALA A 183 -6.14 -11.03 -11.35
CA ALA A 183 -6.75 -10.12 -10.39
C ALA A 183 -6.19 -10.29 -8.97
N LYS A 184 -5.99 -11.54 -8.51
CA LYS A 184 -5.30 -11.82 -7.24
C LYS A 184 -3.87 -11.26 -7.22
N GLU A 185 -3.10 -11.46 -8.29
CA GLU A 185 -1.71 -10.99 -8.38
C GLU A 185 -1.63 -9.46 -8.25
N LEU A 186 -2.48 -8.71 -8.97
CA LEU A 186 -2.53 -7.24 -8.85
C LEU A 186 -3.08 -6.75 -7.49
N ILE A 187 -4.02 -7.47 -6.87
CA ILE A 187 -4.51 -7.11 -5.54
C ILE A 187 -3.43 -7.34 -4.47
N LEU A 188 -2.68 -8.44 -4.57
CA LEU A 188 -1.57 -8.76 -3.67
C LEU A 188 -0.39 -7.78 -3.83
N GLU A 189 -0.12 -7.29 -5.04
CA GLU A 189 0.80 -6.16 -5.26
C GLU A 189 0.37 -4.93 -4.42
N LYS A 190 -0.91 -4.55 -4.47
CA LYS A 190 -1.44 -3.42 -3.66
C LYS A 190 -1.45 -3.71 -2.16
N VAL A 191 -1.59 -4.96 -1.72
CA VAL A 191 -1.36 -5.33 -0.30
C VAL A 191 0.11 -5.14 0.08
N GLN A 192 1.04 -5.59 -0.75
CA GLN A 192 2.48 -5.48 -0.47
C GLN A 192 2.97 -4.03 -0.45
N GLU A 193 2.45 -3.17 -1.34
CA GLU A 193 2.63 -1.72 -1.25
C GLU A 193 2.15 -1.13 0.10
N ASP A 194 0.98 -1.56 0.59
CA ASP A 194 0.43 -1.06 1.85
C ASP A 194 1.33 -1.46 3.03
N VAL A 195 1.70 -2.73 3.11
CA VAL A 195 2.64 -3.26 4.11
C VAL A 195 3.96 -2.49 4.10
N THR A 196 4.48 -2.18 2.90
CA THR A 196 5.75 -1.45 2.73
C THR A 196 5.64 0.01 3.19
N VAL A 197 4.51 0.68 2.94
CA VAL A 197 4.26 2.05 3.39
C VAL A 197 4.02 2.11 4.90
N ARG A 198 3.25 1.17 5.45
CA ARG A 198 3.04 1.06 6.91
C ARG A 198 4.34 0.79 7.64
N ALA A 199 5.18 -0.14 7.16
CA ALA A 199 6.50 -0.40 7.75
C ALA A 199 7.38 0.85 7.81
N LYS A 200 7.38 1.69 6.76
CA LYS A 200 8.09 2.99 6.77
C LYS A 200 7.53 3.97 7.79
N ILE A 201 6.21 4.04 7.95
CA ILE A 201 5.53 4.90 8.94
C ILE A 201 5.83 4.43 10.38
N SER A 202 5.81 3.12 10.63
CA SER A 202 6.19 2.54 11.92
C SER A 202 7.66 2.83 12.23
N GLN A 203 8.57 2.60 11.27
CA GLN A 203 10.01 2.89 11.43
C GLN A 203 10.28 4.38 11.67
N SER A 204 9.61 5.26 10.91
CA SER A 204 9.60 6.72 11.10
C SER A 204 9.29 7.09 12.55
N SER A 205 8.20 6.56 13.11
CA SER A 205 7.83 6.82 14.50
C SER A 205 8.78 6.19 15.52
N ALA A 206 9.30 5.00 15.27
CA ALA A 206 10.20 4.28 16.18
C ALA A 206 11.60 4.91 16.27
N LEU A 207 12.04 5.65 15.26
CA LEU A 207 13.30 6.40 15.25
C LEU A 207 13.20 7.78 15.91
N ARG A 208 12.01 8.24 16.30
CA ARG A 208 11.84 9.54 16.96
C ARG A 208 12.36 9.46 18.40
N GLN A 209 13.31 10.35 18.71
CA GLN A 209 13.84 10.54 20.06
C GLN A 209 12.70 10.83 21.03
N LYS A 210 12.65 10.08 22.14
CA LYS A 210 11.67 10.32 23.21
C LYS A 210 11.91 11.70 23.84
N ARG A 211 10.83 12.40 24.18
CA ARG A 211 10.87 13.74 24.79
C ARG A 211 10.20 13.79 26.15
N GLY A 212 10.52 14.82 26.92
CA GLY A 212 10.39 14.83 28.39
C GLY A 212 11.45 13.94 29.08
N HIS A 213 11.71 14.09 30.38
CA HIS A 213 11.25 15.14 31.30
C HIS A 213 12.26 16.30 31.33
N THR A 214 11.89 17.44 31.91
CA THR A 214 12.86 18.41 32.45
C THR A 214 13.08 18.08 33.92
N VAL A 215 14.28 17.63 34.31
CA VAL A 215 14.60 17.40 35.72
C VAL A 215 14.92 18.74 36.35
N VAL A 216 14.00 19.26 37.15
CA VAL A 216 14.24 20.40 38.04
C VAL A 216 15.47 20.08 38.91
N HIS A 217 16.39 21.04 39.07
CA HIS A 217 17.59 20.86 39.88
C HIS A 217 17.25 20.45 41.32
N GLN A 218 17.44 19.16 41.62
CA GLN A 218 17.51 18.65 42.99
C GLN A 218 18.92 18.11 43.23
N ARG A 219 19.47 18.40 44.41
CA ARG A 219 20.89 18.16 44.71
C ARG A 219 21.21 16.68 44.77
N SER A 220 22.47 16.38 44.47
CA SER A 220 23.12 15.09 44.67
C SER A 220 22.80 14.46 46.03
N ASP A 221 22.46 13.18 46.02
CA ASP A 221 22.85 12.26 47.09
C ASP A 221 23.33 10.95 46.47
N VAL A 222 24.20 10.21 47.17
CA VAL A 222 24.97 9.09 46.60
C VAL A 222 24.66 7.78 47.32
N THR A 223 24.13 6.81 46.60
CA THR A 223 24.07 5.39 47.05
C THR A 223 24.32 4.44 45.88
N GLU A 224 25.29 3.55 46.06
CA GLU A 224 25.61 2.46 45.13
C GLU A 224 24.67 1.27 45.35
N THR A 225 24.17 0.63 44.29
CA THR A 225 23.94 -0.84 44.31
C THR A 225 23.86 -1.44 42.90
N GLU A 226 24.84 -2.31 42.61
CA GLU A 226 24.86 -3.51 41.73
C GLU A 226 24.12 -3.58 40.37
N SER A 227 24.74 -4.30 39.44
CA SER A 227 24.13 -4.77 38.18
C SER A 227 24.67 -6.17 37.82
N PRO A 228 23.83 -7.15 37.47
CA PRO A 228 24.27 -8.54 37.28
C PRO A 228 24.82 -8.83 35.87
N VAL A 229 26.15 -8.88 35.78
CA VAL A 229 26.99 -9.87 35.07
C VAL A 229 26.59 -10.37 33.65
N GLY A 230 27.50 -10.15 32.68
CA GLY A 230 27.71 -11.01 31.50
C GLY A 230 27.70 -10.27 30.16
N LEU A 231 28.61 -10.49 29.19
CA LEU A 231 29.79 -11.37 29.09
C LEU A 231 30.86 -10.72 28.17
N ASN A 232 32.15 -10.92 28.49
CA ASN A 232 33.33 -11.19 27.62
C ASN A 232 33.53 -10.42 26.28
N ASN A 233 34.73 -9.98 25.84
CA ASN A 233 36.12 -10.06 26.35
C ASN A 233 37.02 -9.03 25.60
N ASN A 234 38.13 -8.61 26.23
CA ASN A 234 39.45 -8.15 25.70
C ASN A 234 39.58 -7.65 24.23
N GLY A 235 40.19 -6.52 23.86
CA GLY A 235 41.17 -5.59 24.49
C GLY A 235 42.26 -5.21 23.45
N PRO A 236 43.29 -4.35 23.71
CA PRO A 236 43.53 -3.40 24.80
C PRO A 236 43.67 -1.92 24.32
N HIS A 237 43.89 -0.99 25.26
CA HIS A 237 44.21 0.43 25.03
C HIS A 237 45.75 0.64 24.89
N PRO A 238 46.26 1.76 24.31
CA PRO A 238 46.62 2.90 25.16
C PRO A 238 46.53 4.32 24.53
N GLN A 239 46.08 5.29 25.34
CA GLN A 239 46.69 6.60 25.71
C GLN A 239 47.54 7.37 24.66
N LYS A 240 47.47 8.71 24.53
CA LYS A 240 47.78 9.72 25.57
C LYS A 240 47.37 11.16 25.18
N ASN A 241 47.23 12.01 26.21
CA ASN A 241 47.58 13.45 26.34
C ASN A 241 47.30 14.46 25.19
N GLY A 242 46.96 15.73 25.43
CA GLY A 242 46.87 16.50 26.69
C GLY A 242 47.64 17.83 26.60
N PHE A 243 47.23 18.84 27.39
CA PHE A 243 47.64 20.27 27.35
C PHE A 243 47.11 21.03 26.11
N ILE A 244 46.43 22.19 26.19
CA ILE A 244 46.49 23.39 27.07
C ILE A 244 47.70 24.29 26.76
N HIS A 245 47.45 25.44 26.10
CA HIS A 245 47.77 26.76 26.68
C HIS A 245 47.13 27.92 25.89
N GLN A 246 46.63 28.91 26.64
CA GLN A 246 46.41 30.31 26.25
C GLN A 246 47.46 31.16 27.03
N PRO A 247 47.77 32.43 26.65
CA PRO A 247 46.83 33.55 26.84
C PRO A 247 46.87 34.68 25.77
N GLU A 248 46.12 35.74 26.06
CA GLU A 248 45.90 37.05 25.38
C GLU A 248 47.10 38.05 25.58
N PRO A 249 47.08 39.40 25.31
CA PRO A 249 45.93 40.31 25.02
C PRO A 249 46.12 41.59 24.12
N GLN A 250 45.01 42.34 24.02
CA GLN A 250 44.84 43.82 23.98
C GLN A 250 45.15 44.69 22.73
N SER A 251 44.12 45.41 22.25
CA SER A 251 44.00 46.89 22.06
C SER A 251 42.66 47.20 21.35
N ASP A 252 41.71 47.97 21.91
CA ASP A 252 41.64 49.42 22.14
C ASP A 252 41.41 50.30 20.90
N ASN A 253 40.23 50.94 20.82
CA ASN A 253 40.06 52.40 20.60
C ASN A 253 38.59 52.88 20.74
N LYS A 254 38.38 54.20 20.88
CA LYS A 254 37.16 54.83 21.43
C LYS A 254 36.87 56.22 20.83
N MET A 255 35.62 56.54 20.50
CA MET A 255 34.94 57.87 20.57
C MET A 255 33.45 57.69 20.11
N GLU A 256 32.39 58.30 20.65
CA GLU A 256 32.10 59.71 21.05
C GLU A 256 31.97 60.66 19.85
N GLU A 257 30.98 61.57 19.74
CA GLU A 257 29.71 61.80 20.49
C GLU A 257 28.84 62.80 19.67
N LEU A 258 27.52 62.90 19.91
CA LEU A 258 26.78 64.14 20.24
C LEU A 258 25.26 64.11 19.96
N GLN A 259 24.54 64.90 20.76
CA GLN A 259 23.10 65.23 20.66
C GLN A 259 22.94 66.57 19.88
N LEU A 260 21.81 67.28 19.70
CA LEU A 260 20.56 67.54 20.44
C LEU A 260 19.60 68.23 19.41
N SER A 261 18.26 68.26 19.48
CA SER A 261 17.43 69.15 20.33
C SER A 261 15.96 69.18 19.82
N ASN A 262 15.05 69.80 20.58
CA ASN A 262 13.59 69.80 20.36
C ASN A 262 12.95 71.21 20.28
N LYS A 263 11.74 71.26 19.68
CA LYS A 263 10.61 72.18 19.98
C LYS A 263 10.75 73.68 19.62
N ASP A 264 9.65 74.46 19.54
CA ASP A 264 8.20 74.17 19.71
C ASP A 264 7.40 74.70 18.47
N LEU A 265 6.26 75.44 18.41
CA LEU A 265 5.31 76.07 19.35
C LEU A 265 3.94 76.36 18.63
N ASN A 266 2.81 76.17 19.32
CA ASN A 266 1.38 76.54 19.10
C ASN A 266 0.83 77.19 17.80
N HIS A 267 -0.38 76.74 17.39
CA HIS A 267 -1.61 77.57 17.45
C HIS A 267 -2.88 76.70 17.59
N GLU A 268 -3.96 77.28 18.11
CA GLU A 268 -5.32 76.70 18.22
C GLU A 268 -6.28 77.34 17.17
N ASP A 269 -7.31 76.63 16.71
CA ASP A 269 -8.73 77.07 16.69
C ASP A 269 -9.70 76.09 15.94
N GLU A 270 -10.80 75.78 16.64
CA GLU A 270 -12.19 75.39 16.26
C GLU A 270 -12.58 74.33 15.18
N GLU A 271 -13.81 73.83 15.34
CA GLU A 271 -14.43 72.59 14.85
C GLU A 271 -14.90 72.58 13.38
N GLU A 272 -14.91 71.39 12.74
CA GLU A 272 -16.09 70.87 12.03
C GLU A 272 -16.01 69.33 11.82
N GLN A 273 -17.12 68.68 11.43
CA GLN A 273 -17.30 67.22 11.53
C GLN A 273 -17.26 66.46 10.17
N GLU A 274 -16.22 65.65 9.95
CA GLU A 274 -16.33 64.45 9.08
C GLU A 274 -15.59 63.25 9.70
N SER A 275 -16.32 62.15 9.96
CA SER A 275 -15.79 60.94 10.58
C SER A 275 -15.14 59.99 9.57
N PHE A 276 -13.99 60.39 9.00
CA PHE A 276 -13.16 59.48 8.20
C PHE A 276 -12.28 58.61 9.12
N SER A 277 -12.50 57.30 9.11
CA SER A 277 -11.76 56.34 9.92
C SER A 277 -10.26 56.35 9.60
N THR A 278 -9.43 56.53 10.63
CA THR A 278 -7.96 56.58 10.49
C THR A 278 -7.37 55.26 10.03
N ASP A 279 -6.67 55.29 8.89
CA ASP A 279 -5.89 54.17 8.37
C ASP A 279 -4.88 53.67 9.41
N SER A 280 -4.76 52.35 9.54
CA SER A 280 -4.02 51.67 10.61
C SER A 280 -3.08 50.63 10.01
N PRO A 281 -1.77 50.94 9.86
CA PRO A 281 -0.84 50.13 9.07
C PRO A 281 -0.35 48.88 9.82
N SER A 282 -1.23 47.89 9.99
CA SER A 282 -0.90 46.59 10.59
C SER A 282 -1.75 45.42 10.06
N GLU A 283 -1.99 45.36 8.74
CA GLU A 283 -2.29 44.09 8.06
C GLU A 283 -1.05 43.17 8.11
N ILE A 284 -0.80 42.61 9.30
CA ILE A 284 0.00 41.40 9.45
C ILE A 284 -0.75 40.32 8.67
N SER A 285 -0.19 39.90 7.54
CA SER A 285 -0.72 38.79 6.74
C SER A 285 -0.69 37.52 7.59
N LYS A 286 -1.80 37.29 8.31
CA LYS A 286 -1.98 36.18 9.24
C LYS A 286 -2.17 34.91 8.43
N PHE A 287 -1.05 34.33 7.99
CA PHE A 287 -1.01 33.00 7.38
C PHE A 287 -1.54 31.99 8.40
N GLU A 288 -2.83 31.69 8.33
CA GLU A 288 -3.46 30.77 9.27
C GLU A 288 -2.93 29.36 9.05
N ILE A 289 -2.09 28.94 9.99
CA ILE A 289 -1.42 27.64 9.94
C ILE A 289 -2.51 26.57 9.98
N PRO A 290 -2.62 25.69 8.96
CA PRO A 290 -3.74 24.77 8.87
C PRO A 290 -3.82 23.90 10.12
N SER A 291 -4.94 23.98 10.83
CA SER A 291 -5.20 23.07 11.95
C SER A 291 -5.23 21.64 11.45
N PRO A 292 -4.77 20.65 12.24
CA PRO A 292 -4.95 19.26 11.87
C PRO A 292 -6.45 18.98 11.74
N ASP A 293 -6.85 18.34 10.63
CA ASP A 293 -8.20 17.78 10.52
C ASP A 293 -8.35 16.65 11.55
N LEU A 294 -9.38 16.77 12.39
CA LEU A 294 -9.76 15.84 13.46
C LEU A 294 -11.20 15.30 13.27
N SER A 295 -11.73 15.31 12.05
CA SER A 295 -13.09 14.85 11.71
C SER A 295 -13.24 13.31 11.68
N PHE A 296 -12.80 12.65 12.76
CA PHE A 296 -12.89 11.20 12.94
C PHE A 296 -14.34 10.73 13.04
N GLN A 297 -14.61 9.52 12.59
CA GLN A 297 -15.91 8.88 12.79
C GLN A 297 -16.04 8.33 14.23
N PRO A 298 -17.26 8.23 14.77
CA PRO A 298 -17.50 7.42 15.97
C PRO A 298 -16.93 6.01 15.81
N ASP A 299 -16.33 5.49 16.88
CA ASP A 299 -15.67 4.18 16.95
C ASP A 299 -14.49 3.97 15.95
N GLU A 300 -13.98 5.04 15.33
CA GLU A 300 -12.77 5.01 14.52
C GLU A 300 -11.52 4.77 15.39
N HIS A 301 -10.72 3.78 15.01
CA HIS A 301 -9.49 3.42 15.71
C HIS A 301 -8.28 4.02 14.98
N LEU A 302 -7.59 4.96 15.63
CA LEU A 302 -6.40 5.62 15.10
C LEU A 302 -5.12 4.92 15.58
N GLU A 303 -4.17 4.69 14.67
CA GLU A 303 -2.78 4.38 15.05
C GLU A 303 -2.04 5.68 15.38
N VAL A 304 -1.41 5.72 16.55
CA VAL A 304 -0.82 6.93 17.13
C VAL A 304 0.54 6.64 17.76
N TYR A 305 1.41 7.65 17.77
CA TYR A 305 2.67 7.66 18.52
C TYR A 305 2.56 8.71 19.63
N VAL A 306 2.80 8.33 20.88
CA VAL A 306 2.87 9.26 22.02
C VAL A 306 4.20 10.00 21.96
N SER A 307 4.16 11.29 21.64
CA SER A 307 5.35 12.12 21.36
C SER A 307 5.91 12.81 22.60
N ALA A 308 5.05 13.14 23.55
CA ALA A 308 5.38 13.65 24.88
C ALA A 308 4.31 13.20 25.87
N SER A 309 4.64 13.11 27.16
CA SER A 309 3.70 12.74 28.22
C SER A 309 4.16 13.28 29.57
N GLU A 310 3.29 14.00 30.26
CA GLU A 310 3.48 14.34 31.67
C GLU A 310 2.77 13.33 32.56
N ASN A 311 1.49 13.05 32.26
CA ASN A 311 0.63 12.22 33.07
C ASN A 311 -0.57 11.67 32.25
N PRO A 312 -1.35 10.70 32.74
CA PRO A 312 -2.48 10.12 32.00
C PRO A 312 -3.56 11.11 31.51
N ASN A 313 -3.62 12.32 32.08
CA ASN A 313 -4.59 13.35 31.73
C ASN A 313 -3.99 14.49 30.91
N HIS A 314 -2.68 14.49 30.65
CA HIS A 314 -1.98 15.48 29.84
C HIS A 314 -0.76 14.83 29.15
N PHE A 315 -0.96 14.46 27.88
CA PHE A 315 0.05 13.89 27.00
C PHE A 315 -0.26 14.26 25.55
N TRP A 316 0.70 14.07 24.65
CA TRP A 316 0.55 14.44 23.24
C TRP A 316 0.77 13.24 22.32
N ILE A 317 0.00 13.21 21.24
CA ILE A 317 0.08 12.19 20.19
C ILE A 317 0.38 12.81 18.83
N GLN A 318 0.98 12.00 17.97
CA GLN A 318 1.09 12.19 16.54
C GLN A 318 0.32 11.05 15.85
N ILE A 319 -0.62 11.37 14.95
CA ILE A 319 -1.36 10.34 14.19
C ILE A 319 -0.44 9.73 13.13
N LEU A 320 -0.32 8.40 13.13
CA LEU A 320 0.51 7.66 12.20
C LEU A 320 -0.13 7.63 10.80
N GLY A 321 0.65 8.00 9.79
CA GLY A 321 0.18 8.08 8.42
C GLY A 321 1.19 8.77 7.50
N VAL A 322 0.71 9.26 6.34
CA VAL A 322 1.53 10.02 5.40
C VAL A 322 2.16 11.26 6.06
N ARG A 323 1.45 11.90 7.00
CA ARG A 323 1.95 13.04 7.78
C ARG A 323 3.21 12.72 8.60
N SER A 324 3.38 11.47 9.05
CA SER A 324 4.61 11.04 9.74
C SER A 324 5.83 11.24 8.85
N LEU A 325 5.78 10.74 7.61
CA LEU A 325 6.86 10.87 6.62
C LEU A 325 7.06 12.32 6.15
N GLN A 326 6.00 13.13 6.15
CA GLN A 326 6.09 14.56 5.86
C GLN A 326 6.80 15.34 6.99
N LEU A 327 6.58 14.98 8.25
CA LEU A 327 7.31 15.57 9.39
C LEU A 327 8.78 15.17 9.38
N ASP A 328 9.13 13.93 9.01
CA ASP A 328 10.53 13.52 8.88
C ASP A 328 11.26 14.37 7.82
N LYS A 329 10.62 14.56 6.65
CA LYS A 329 11.15 15.43 5.58
C LYS A 329 11.26 16.89 6.03
N LEU A 330 10.25 17.41 6.74
CA LEU A 330 10.29 18.77 7.30
C LEU A 330 11.49 18.93 8.24
N ASN A 331 11.69 17.98 9.15
CA ASN A 331 12.82 17.99 10.07
C ASN A 331 14.17 17.90 9.34
N GLU A 332 14.29 17.05 8.31
CA GLU A 332 15.50 16.97 7.47
C GLU A 332 15.80 18.31 6.76
N GLU A 333 14.78 18.93 6.14
CA GLU A 333 14.93 20.20 5.43
C GLU A 333 15.20 21.38 6.38
N MET A 334 14.60 21.40 7.57
CA MET A 334 14.91 22.37 8.63
C MET A 334 16.35 22.21 9.12
N ASN A 335 16.78 20.99 9.47
CA ASN A 335 18.15 20.74 9.93
C ASN A 335 19.18 21.16 8.89
N ARG A 336 18.98 20.79 7.62
CA ARG A 336 19.86 21.18 6.52
C ARG A 336 19.91 22.71 6.31
N LEU A 337 18.83 23.44 6.57
CA LEU A 337 18.82 24.89 6.46
C LEU A 337 19.51 25.56 7.65
N TYR A 338 19.14 25.21 8.87
CA TYR A 338 19.50 25.96 10.07
C TYR A 338 20.81 25.51 10.74
N MET A 339 21.34 24.32 10.43
CA MET A 339 22.72 23.94 10.83
C MET A 339 23.80 24.58 9.95
N ILE A 340 23.48 24.96 8.71
CA ILE A 340 24.45 25.45 7.71
C ILE A 340 24.27 26.96 7.43
N GLY A 341 23.07 27.51 7.65
CA GLY A 341 22.74 28.90 7.39
C GLY A 341 23.49 29.91 8.28
N ASN A 342 23.70 31.12 7.75
CA ASN A 342 24.31 32.21 8.49
C ASN A 342 23.46 32.56 9.74
N PRO A 343 24.00 32.44 10.97
CA PRO A 343 23.27 32.75 12.21
C PRO A 343 22.72 34.19 12.26
N THR A 344 23.37 35.10 11.55
CA THR A 344 23.11 36.54 11.61
C THR A 344 21.89 36.95 10.77
N GLU A 345 21.75 36.40 9.56
CA GLU A 345 20.67 36.70 8.61
C GLU A 345 19.30 36.16 9.06
N GLN A 346 19.30 35.18 9.96
CA GLN A 346 18.12 34.42 10.37
C GLN A 346 17.71 34.70 11.83
N ARG A 347 18.34 35.68 12.49
CA ARG A 347 18.07 36.07 13.89
C ARG A 347 16.63 36.60 14.06
N VAL A 348 16.07 36.40 15.25
CA VAL A 348 14.74 36.89 15.64
C VAL A 348 14.86 38.30 16.25
N GLU A 349 14.64 39.34 15.43
CA GLU A 349 14.79 40.77 15.76
C GLU A 349 13.72 41.32 16.73
N THR A 350 12.50 40.80 16.63
CA THR A 350 11.37 41.02 17.52
C THR A 350 10.75 39.65 17.83
N LEU A 351 10.23 39.47 19.03
CA LEU A 351 9.76 38.18 19.54
C LEU A 351 8.50 38.39 20.37
N VAL A 352 7.38 37.85 19.90
CA VAL A 352 6.02 38.03 20.43
C VAL A 352 5.45 36.68 20.86
N VAL A 353 4.64 36.66 21.91
CA VAL A 353 3.93 35.45 22.34
C VAL A 353 3.00 34.97 21.22
N GLY A 354 3.12 33.69 20.85
CA GLY A 354 2.44 33.09 19.72
C GLY A 354 3.28 32.97 18.44
N ASP A 355 4.42 33.67 18.33
CA ASP A 355 5.33 33.57 17.17
C ASP A 355 5.80 32.13 16.96
N ILE A 356 5.93 31.73 15.69
CA ILE A 356 6.50 30.43 15.32
C ILE A 356 7.94 30.61 14.85
N VAL A 357 8.87 30.03 15.60
CA VAL A 357 10.31 30.08 15.37
C VAL A 357 10.87 28.70 15.01
N ALA A 358 12.04 28.68 14.39
CA ALA A 358 12.89 27.51 14.35
C ALA A 358 13.79 27.51 15.60
N ALA A 359 13.82 26.39 16.32
CA ALA A 359 14.55 26.23 17.58
C ALA A 359 15.25 24.86 17.64
N PRO A 360 16.50 24.77 18.15
CA PRO A 360 17.18 23.49 18.38
C PRO A 360 16.62 22.78 19.62
N TYR A 361 16.45 21.45 19.57
CA TYR A 361 16.02 20.67 20.73
C TYR A 361 17.20 20.01 21.45
N ARG A 362 17.54 20.55 22.63
CA ARG A 362 18.60 20.07 23.56
C ARG A 362 19.97 19.88 22.87
N ASP A 363 20.86 19.12 23.50
CA ASP A 363 22.25 18.88 23.06
C ASP A 363 22.37 18.12 21.71
N HIS A 364 21.24 17.69 21.14
CA HIS A 364 21.20 16.98 19.86
C HIS A 364 21.17 17.92 18.65
N GLY A 365 21.01 19.23 18.87
CA GLY A 365 21.09 20.26 17.82
C GLY A 365 20.00 20.21 16.76
N LEU A 366 19.02 19.30 16.88
CA LEU A 366 17.97 19.09 15.89
C LEU A 366 17.01 20.28 15.86
N TRP A 367 16.88 20.92 14.71
CA TRP A 367 15.99 22.06 14.50
C TRP A 367 14.55 21.61 14.34
N ASN A 368 13.67 22.25 15.10
CA ASN A 368 12.24 21.98 15.21
C ASN A 368 11.45 23.28 15.05
N ARG A 369 10.17 23.16 14.71
CA ARG A 369 9.22 24.26 14.87
C ARG A 369 8.85 24.41 16.35
N ALA A 370 8.83 25.63 16.85
CA ALA A 370 8.40 25.95 18.20
C ALA A 370 7.54 27.21 18.22
N ARG A 371 6.56 27.26 19.12
CA ARG A 371 5.76 28.45 19.44
C ARG A 371 6.34 29.14 20.66
N VAL A 372 6.54 30.45 20.60
CA VAL A 372 6.89 31.28 21.76
C VAL A 372 5.71 31.34 22.74
N LEU A 373 5.94 30.96 24.00
CA LEU A 373 4.99 31.11 25.09
C LEU A 373 5.25 32.37 25.92
N GLY A 374 6.52 32.77 26.09
CA GLY A 374 6.91 33.96 26.84
C GLY A 374 8.42 34.11 26.97
N VAL A 375 8.82 35.13 27.75
CA VAL A 375 10.20 35.30 28.21
C VAL A 375 10.18 35.21 29.73
N LEU A 376 10.98 34.30 30.28
CA LEU A 376 11.08 34.03 31.69
C LEU A 376 11.95 35.08 32.39
N GLY A 377 11.81 35.21 33.72
CA GLY A 377 12.64 36.11 34.53
C GLY A 377 14.15 35.79 34.51
N SER A 378 14.54 34.62 33.99
CA SER A 378 15.92 34.21 33.70
C SER A 378 16.49 34.80 32.40
N GLY A 379 15.67 35.45 31.57
CA GLY A 379 16.03 35.90 30.21
C GLY A 379 15.95 34.79 29.14
N LEU A 380 15.56 33.58 29.53
CA LEU A 380 15.27 32.49 28.59
C LEU A 380 13.87 32.67 27.96
N VAL A 381 13.71 32.22 26.72
CA VAL A 381 12.43 32.16 26.03
C VAL A 381 11.81 30.79 26.32
N ASP A 382 10.55 30.78 26.77
CA ASP A 382 9.73 29.58 26.93
C ASP A 382 9.04 29.22 25.60
N LEU A 383 9.09 27.94 25.26
CA LEU A 383 8.77 27.40 23.94
C LEU A 383 7.94 26.12 24.04
N TYR A 384 6.94 26.00 23.17
CA TYR A 384 6.17 24.78 22.94
C TYR A 384 6.53 24.19 21.56
N TYR A 385 7.08 22.97 21.53
CA TYR A 385 7.46 22.29 20.29
C TYR A 385 6.22 21.72 19.59
N VAL A 386 5.59 22.55 18.76
CA VAL A 386 4.28 22.33 18.09
C VAL A 386 4.09 21.00 17.36
N ASP A 387 5.16 20.28 17.03
CA ASP A 387 5.09 18.97 16.37
C ASP A 387 5.18 17.77 17.33
N PHE A 388 5.68 17.96 18.55
CA PHE A 388 5.90 16.89 19.54
C PHE A 388 5.13 17.11 20.85
N GLY A 389 4.75 18.34 21.17
CA GLY A 389 3.92 18.70 22.32
C GLY A 389 4.68 18.99 23.60
N ASP A 390 6.00 18.84 23.61
CA ASP A 390 6.84 19.13 24.76
C ASP A 390 7.26 20.61 24.85
N ASN A 391 7.58 21.06 26.06
CA ASN A 391 8.11 22.39 26.36
C ASN A 391 9.64 22.41 26.42
N GLY A 392 10.24 23.59 26.25
CA GLY A 392 11.65 23.83 26.56
C GLY A 392 12.01 25.31 26.64
N GLU A 393 13.16 25.58 27.26
CA GLU A 393 13.67 26.93 27.48
C GLU A 393 14.96 27.14 26.67
N LEU A 394 15.12 28.29 26.00
CA LEU A 394 16.35 28.61 25.25
C LEU A 394 16.74 30.09 25.37
N PRO A 395 18.05 30.42 25.30
CA PRO A 395 18.50 31.78 25.03
C PRO A 395 17.95 32.27 23.69
N ARG A 396 17.52 33.55 23.63
CA ARG A 396 16.96 34.16 22.41
C ARG A 396 17.89 34.06 21.19
N ASP A 397 19.21 34.15 21.38
CA ASP A 397 20.19 34.02 20.30
C ASP A 397 20.31 32.61 19.69
N ASN A 398 19.69 31.59 20.29
CA ASN A 398 19.60 30.25 19.70
C ASN A 398 18.38 30.10 18.76
N LEU A 399 17.47 31.08 18.73
CA LEU A 399 16.26 31.05 17.92
C LEU A 399 16.49 31.62 16.51
N ARG A 400 15.77 31.08 15.53
CA ARG A 400 15.81 31.55 14.13
C ARG A 400 14.40 31.81 13.61
N ARG A 401 14.25 32.78 12.72
CA ARG A 401 12.98 33.05 12.01
C ARG A 401 12.60 31.81 11.20
N LEU A 402 11.38 31.28 11.38
CA LEU A 402 10.94 30.12 10.62
C LEU A 402 10.67 30.52 9.15
N ARG A 403 11.18 29.75 8.20
CA ARG A 403 10.89 29.93 6.76
C ARG A 403 9.43 29.54 6.49
N SER A 404 8.69 30.37 5.77
CA SER A 404 7.23 30.29 5.68
C SER A 404 6.69 29.02 5.00
N ASP A 405 7.47 28.38 4.13
CA ASP A 405 7.12 27.07 3.54
C ASP A 405 7.09 25.94 4.57
N PHE A 406 7.85 26.04 5.67
CA PHE A 406 7.75 25.11 6.81
C PHE A 406 6.44 25.26 7.60
N LEU A 407 5.56 26.22 7.27
CA LEU A 407 4.19 26.30 7.80
C LEU A 407 3.16 25.52 6.97
N SER A 408 3.56 24.95 5.81
CA SER A 408 2.66 24.20 4.91
C SER A 408 2.20 22.86 5.47
N LEU A 409 2.97 22.24 6.36
CA LEU A 409 2.57 21.07 7.13
C LEU A 409 1.77 21.57 8.37
N PRO A 410 0.57 21.03 8.66
CA PRO A 410 -0.11 21.27 9.94
C PRO A 410 0.80 21.00 11.14
N PHE A 411 0.47 21.52 12.32
CA PHE A 411 1.11 21.09 13.56
C PHE A 411 0.78 19.62 13.86
N GLN A 412 1.78 18.83 14.25
CA GLN A 412 1.63 17.37 14.40
C GLN A 412 1.34 16.90 15.83
N ALA A 413 1.56 17.73 16.85
CA ALA A 413 1.17 17.40 18.22
C ALA A 413 -0.33 17.65 18.45
N ILE A 414 -1.03 16.62 18.94
CA ILE A 414 -2.41 16.71 19.39
C ILE A 414 -2.41 16.38 20.88
N GLU A 415 -2.87 17.33 21.70
CA GLU A 415 -3.03 17.17 23.15
C GLU A 415 -4.16 16.17 23.46
N CYS A 416 -3.97 15.33 24.46
CA CYS A 416 -4.85 14.21 24.80
C CYS A 416 -4.90 13.92 26.31
N SER A 417 -6.00 13.29 26.71
CA SER A 417 -6.21 12.76 28.06
C SER A 417 -6.89 11.38 27.98
N LEU A 418 -6.59 10.48 28.92
CA LEU A 418 -7.20 9.16 28.97
C LEU A 418 -8.56 9.22 29.70
N ALA A 419 -9.64 9.03 28.94
CA ALA A 419 -11.00 9.04 29.48
C ALA A 419 -11.17 8.04 30.64
N GLY A 420 -11.67 8.52 31.79
CA GLY A 420 -11.87 7.71 32.99
C GLY A 420 -10.62 7.44 33.83
N VAL A 421 -9.43 7.84 33.38
CA VAL A 421 -8.16 7.66 34.12
C VAL A 421 -7.83 8.94 34.91
N ARG A 422 -6.99 8.80 35.95
CA ARG A 422 -6.38 9.91 36.70
C ARG A 422 -4.93 9.55 37.11
N PRO A 423 -4.04 10.54 37.32
CA PRO A 423 -2.70 10.29 37.88
C PRO A 423 -2.80 9.72 39.31
N GLN A 424 -1.88 8.82 39.67
CA GLN A 424 -1.83 8.22 41.01
C GLN A 424 -1.11 9.15 42.00
N GLY A 425 -1.85 10.09 42.57
CA GLY A 425 -1.37 11.01 43.60
C GLY A 425 -2.41 12.10 43.89
N LYS A 426 -2.22 12.84 44.99
CA LYS A 426 -2.94 14.11 45.15
C LYS A 426 -2.24 15.16 44.30
N ALA A 427 -3.00 15.94 43.54
CA ALA A 427 -2.51 17.23 43.09
C ALA A 427 -2.13 18.06 44.33
N VAL A 428 -0.91 18.59 44.35
CA VAL A 428 -0.54 19.64 45.29
C VAL A 428 -1.11 20.93 44.70
N ILE A 429 -2.08 21.51 45.41
CA ILE A 429 -2.77 22.75 45.07
C ILE A 429 -2.03 23.90 45.75
#